data_AF-A0A957ZDS1-F1
#
_entry.id   AF-A0A957ZDS1-F1
#
_cell.length_a   1.000
_cell.length_b   1.000
_cell.length_c   1.000
_cell.angle_alpha   90.00
_cell.angle_beta   90.00
_cell.angle_gamma   90.00
#
_symmetry.space_group_name_H-M   'P 1'
#
loop_
_entity.id
_entity.type
_entity.pdbx_description
1 polymer ?
#
loop_
_entity_poly.entity_id
_entity_poly.type
_entity_poly.pdbx_seq_one_letter_code
_entity_poly.pdbx_strand_id
1 'polypeptide(L)'
;IVNALLDALRSGCTMTQLAETVVYAAALRVARFHTSNEFGDWDTALHTFTFANAVQQGLRRAPSVELLRGVFDAAMSIYLDRFLNLPAARLPEANVNGQSPDAVLAELIPLLDRQQQVNPAARLVAKYLYGGGEPKRMQATLGKLLLREDRDFHTIQSVEAAFRVYDLLRGQPEAVNVLVAAARYLAAHSPTVRAQGQTYQIAQRLHRGDNLFIE
;
A
#
# COMPACT_ATOMS: atom_id res chain seq x y z
N ILE A 1 -22.86 9.97 2.00
CA ILE A 1 -21.56 9.89 2.73
C ILE A 1 -21.35 11.12 3.63
N VAL A 2 -21.47 12.36 3.12
CA VAL A 2 -21.26 13.60 3.90
C VAL A 2 -22.04 13.65 5.22
N ASN A 3 -23.35 13.36 5.20
CA ASN A 3 -24.15 13.36 6.43
C ASN A 3 -23.61 12.39 7.48
N ALA A 4 -23.20 11.18 7.08
CA ALA A 4 -22.63 10.20 8.01
C ALA A 4 -21.32 10.71 8.66
N LEU A 5 -20.48 11.43 7.90
CA LEU A 5 -19.26 12.05 8.44
C LEU A 5 -19.59 13.17 9.44
N LEU A 6 -20.56 14.03 9.11
CA LEU A 6 -21.03 15.09 10.02
C LEU A 6 -21.66 14.51 11.29
N ASP A 7 -22.46 13.46 11.16
CA ASP A 7 -23.13 12.82 12.29
C ASP A 7 -22.12 12.12 13.20
N ALA A 8 -21.07 11.50 12.65
CA ALA A 8 -19.97 10.97 13.44
C ALA A 8 -19.28 12.07 14.27
N LEU A 9 -18.95 13.21 13.65
CA LEU A 9 -18.35 14.36 14.36
C LEU A 9 -19.28 14.91 15.45
N ARG A 10 -20.58 15.05 15.16
CA ARG A 10 -21.60 15.49 16.14
C ARG A 10 -21.75 14.52 17.30
N SER A 11 -21.51 13.23 17.05
CA SER A 11 -21.55 12.16 18.05
C SER A 11 -20.24 12.04 18.86
N GLY A 12 -19.29 12.96 18.66
CA GLY A 12 -18.04 13.00 19.43
C GLY A 12 -16.85 12.31 18.78
N CYS A 13 -16.96 11.83 17.53
CA CYS A 13 -15.81 11.34 16.77
C CYS A 13 -14.80 12.49 16.57
N THR A 14 -13.54 12.25 16.93
CA THR A 14 -12.48 13.24 16.71
C THR A 14 -12.12 13.35 15.22
N MET A 15 -11.54 14.48 14.82
CA MET A 15 -11.05 14.68 13.45
C MET A 15 -10.07 13.58 13.03
N THR A 16 -9.21 13.14 13.94
CA THR A 16 -8.23 12.08 13.68
C THR A 16 -8.88 10.72 13.51
N GLN A 17 -9.88 10.36 14.32
CA GLN A 17 -10.62 9.10 14.17
C GLN A 17 -11.42 9.07 12.85
N LEU A 18 -12.02 10.19 12.47
CA LEU A 18 -12.71 10.30 11.19
C LEU A 18 -11.72 10.13 10.02
N ALA A 19 -10.56 10.79 10.09
CA ALA A 19 -9.51 10.66 9.09
C ALA A 19 -8.99 9.21 9.00
N GLU A 20 -8.79 8.54 10.12
CA GLU A 20 -8.38 7.12 10.16
C GLU A 20 -9.37 6.21 9.45
N THR A 21 -10.67 6.43 9.66
CA THR A 21 -11.73 5.66 8.98
C THR A 21 -11.68 5.88 7.47
N VAL A 22 -11.53 7.13 7.02
CA VAL A 22 -11.48 7.45 5.59
C VAL A 22 -10.20 6.92 4.92
N VAL A 23 -9.05 7.02 5.60
CA VAL A 23 -7.78 6.47 5.11
C VAL A 23 -7.85 4.95 4.98
N TYR A 24 -8.41 4.28 5.99
CA TYR A 24 -8.58 2.83 5.93
C TYR A 24 -9.53 2.44 4.80
N ALA A 25 -10.64 3.16 4.60
CA ALA A 25 -11.54 2.93 3.47
C ALA A 25 -10.83 3.08 2.12
N ALA A 26 -9.95 4.08 1.97
CA ALA A 26 -9.15 4.26 0.76
C ALA A 26 -8.11 3.13 0.56
N ALA A 27 -7.42 2.70 1.63
CA ALA A 27 -6.50 1.56 1.57
C ALA A 27 -7.24 0.27 1.17
N LEU A 28 -8.44 0.06 1.72
CA LEU A 28 -9.28 -1.09 1.43
C LEU A 28 -9.73 -1.13 -0.03
N ARG A 29 -9.92 0.03 -0.68
CA ARG A 29 -10.20 0.09 -2.12
C ARG A 29 -9.05 -0.46 -2.95
N VAL A 30 -7.80 -0.13 -2.62
CA VAL A 30 -6.62 -0.72 -3.28
C VAL A 30 -6.54 -2.23 -2.98
N ALA A 31 -6.78 -2.63 -1.73
CA ALA A 31 -6.79 -4.05 -1.34
C ALA A 31 -7.85 -4.88 -2.09
N ARG A 32 -8.97 -4.25 -2.46
CA ARG A 32 -10.12 -4.85 -3.16
C ARG A 32 -10.21 -4.44 -4.64
N PHE A 33 -9.17 -3.84 -5.20
CA PHE A 33 -9.19 -3.38 -6.59
C PHE A 33 -9.15 -4.56 -7.55
N HIS A 34 -10.00 -4.57 -8.58
CA HIS A 34 -10.09 -5.72 -9.48
C HIS A 34 -8.94 -5.74 -10.47
N THR A 35 -8.41 -6.93 -10.78
CA THR A 35 -7.25 -7.08 -11.69
C THR A 35 -7.62 -6.92 -13.17
N SER A 36 -8.90 -6.72 -13.49
CA SER A 36 -9.36 -6.40 -14.85
C SER A 36 -9.30 -4.91 -15.18
N ASN A 37 -9.13 -4.05 -14.17
CA ASN A 37 -8.99 -2.62 -14.38
C ASN A 37 -7.65 -2.33 -15.06
N GLU A 38 -7.59 -1.22 -15.78
CA GLU A 38 -6.38 -0.81 -16.49
C GLU A 38 -5.30 -0.33 -15.53
N PHE A 39 -4.06 -0.27 -16.00
CA PHE A 39 -2.93 0.18 -15.20
C PHE A 39 -3.19 1.57 -14.57
N GLY A 40 -3.68 2.54 -15.35
CA GLY A 40 -3.97 3.90 -14.84
C GLY A 40 -5.11 3.96 -13.82
N ASP A 41 -6.01 2.97 -13.79
CA ASP A 41 -7.09 2.93 -12.79
C ASP A 41 -6.54 2.64 -11.38
N TRP A 42 -5.44 1.89 -11.29
CA TRP A 42 -4.76 1.64 -10.01
C TRP A 42 -4.21 2.94 -9.42
N ASP A 43 -3.72 3.85 -10.26
CA ASP A 43 -3.23 5.16 -9.83
C ASP A 43 -4.37 6.03 -9.29
N THR A 44 -5.56 5.94 -9.88
CA THR A 44 -6.75 6.66 -9.38
C THR A 44 -7.09 6.24 -7.94
N ALA A 45 -7.11 4.94 -7.66
CA ALA A 45 -7.34 4.42 -6.31
C ALA A 45 -6.19 4.80 -5.35
N LEU A 46 -4.94 4.76 -5.85
CA LEU A 46 -3.76 5.13 -5.08
C LEU A 46 -3.76 6.62 -4.70
N HIS A 47 -4.08 7.53 -5.64
CA HIS A 47 -4.08 8.97 -5.39
C HIS A 47 -5.03 9.30 -4.25
N THR A 48 -6.22 8.70 -4.24
CA THR A 48 -7.18 8.84 -3.15
C THR A 48 -6.60 8.33 -1.82
N PHE A 49 -5.95 7.17 -1.83
CA PHE A 49 -5.34 6.60 -0.62
C PHE A 49 -4.21 7.45 -0.04
N THR A 50 -3.28 7.88 -0.90
CA THR A 50 -2.11 8.67 -0.49
C THR A 50 -2.50 10.09 -0.08
N PHE A 51 -3.48 10.70 -0.76
CA PHE A 51 -4.10 11.96 -0.34
C PHE A 51 -4.75 11.84 1.03
N ALA A 52 -5.60 10.83 1.25
CA ALA A 52 -6.22 10.61 2.55
C ALA A 52 -5.17 10.43 3.65
N ASN A 53 -4.14 9.61 3.41
CA ASN A 53 -3.06 9.41 4.38
C ASN A 53 -2.33 10.72 4.69
N ALA A 54 -2.01 11.53 3.68
CA ALA A 54 -1.37 12.83 3.88
C ALA A 54 -2.23 13.76 4.76
N VAL A 55 -3.54 13.81 4.52
CA VAL A 55 -4.50 14.58 5.35
C VAL A 55 -4.52 14.05 6.79
N GLN A 56 -4.58 12.73 6.99
CA GLN A 56 -4.53 12.12 8.32
C GLN A 56 -3.21 12.46 9.05
N GLN A 57 -2.06 12.36 8.38
CA GLN A 57 -0.77 12.72 8.97
C GLN A 57 -0.71 14.22 9.29
N GLY A 58 -1.30 15.08 8.46
CA GLY A 58 -1.47 16.50 8.74
C GLY A 58 -2.29 16.73 10.01
N LEU A 59 -3.47 16.12 10.10
CA LEU A 59 -4.35 16.23 11.27
C LEU A 59 -3.70 15.69 12.55
N ARG A 60 -2.88 14.65 12.47
CA ARG A 60 -2.13 14.14 13.64
C ARG A 60 -1.06 15.10 14.14
N ARG A 61 -0.53 15.99 13.28
CA ARG A 61 0.50 16.97 13.64
C ARG A 61 -0.08 18.32 14.03
N ALA A 62 -1.09 18.78 13.31
CA ALA A 62 -1.72 20.08 13.49
C ALA A 62 -3.24 19.97 13.24
N PRO A 63 -4.03 19.45 14.20
CA PRO A 63 -5.47 19.32 14.06
C PRO A 63 -6.13 20.67 13.75
N SER A 64 -6.89 20.74 12.64
CA SER A 64 -7.57 21.97 12.21
C SER A 64 -8.81 21.65 11.40
N VAL A 65 -9.78 22.56 11.41
CA VAL A 65 -11.01 22.44 10.60
C VAL A 65 -10.68 22.52 9.10
N GLU A 66 -9.65 23.28 8.74
CA GLU A 66 -9.13 23.41 7.39
C GLU A 66 -8.65 22.06 6.84
N LEU A 67 -7.85 21.32 7.62
CA LEU A 67 -7.42 19.96 7.23
C LEU A 67 -8.57 18.94 7.27
N LEU A 68 -9.53 19.11 8.19
CA LEU A 68 -10.72 18.26 8.23
C LEU A 68 -11.51 18.30 6.92
N ARG A 69 -11.53 19.44 6.20
CA ARG A 69 -12.16 19.51 4.86
C ARG A 69 -11.53 18.53 3.87
N GLY A 70 -10.23 18.27 3.97
CA GLY A 70 -9.54 17.25 3.17
C GLY A 70 -10.04 15.82 3.44
N VAL A 71 -10.53 15.54 4.66
CA VAL A 71 -11.14 14.23 4.98
C VAL A 71 -12.46 14.06 4.24
N PHE A 72 -13.27 15.13 4.16
CA PHE A 72 -14.51 15.14 3.39
C PHE A 72 -14.23 14.98 1.90
N ASP A 73 -13.23 15.70 1.38
CA ASP A 73 -12.81 15.59 -0.01
C ASP A 73 -12.38 14.15 -0.34
N ALA A 74 -11.48 13.56 0.46
CA ALA A 74 -11.06 12.17 0.27
C ALA A 74 -12.24 11.19 0.30
N ALA A 75 -13.19 11.37 1.22
CA ALA A 75 -14.39 10.53 1.28
C ALA A 75 -15.30 10.71 0.05
N MET A 76 -15.36 11.91 -0.53
CA MET A 76 -16.07 12.16 -1.78
C MET A 76 -15.34 11.54 -2.97
N SER A 77 -14.00 11.58 -3.01
CA SER A 77 -13.21 10.88 -4.04
C SER A 77 -13.49 9.39 -4.01
N ILE A 78 -13.39 8.74 -2.83
CA ILE A 78 -13.74 7.32 -2.61
C ILE A 78 -15.15 7.00 -3.14
N TYR A 79 -16.10 7.91 -2.92
CA TYR A 79 -17.46 7.71 -3.39
C TYR A 79 -17.57 7.87 -4.91
N LEU A 80 -16.93 8.88 -5.50
CA LEU A 80 -17.01 9.20 -6.93
C LEU A 80 -16.55 8.03 -7.81
N ASP A 81 -15.42 7.44 -7.46
CA ASP A 81 -14.74 6.40 -8.25
C ASP A 81 -15.00 4.96 -7.71
N ARG A 82 -16.01 4.81 -6.82
CA ARG A 82 -16.39 3.53 -6.22
C ARG A 82 -16.71 2.44 -7.24
N PHE A 83 -17.14 2.82 -8.45
CA PHE A 83 -17.49 1.89 -9.52
C PHE A 83 -16.29 1.06 -9.99
N LEU A 84 -15.05 1.57 -9.83
CA LEU A 84 -13.82 0.82 -10.14
C LEU A 84 -13.61 -0.40 -9.22
N ASN A 85 -14.34 -0.48 -8.11
CA ASN A 85 -14.34 -1.63 -7.21
C ASN A 85 -15.59 -2.52 -7.38
N LEU A 86 -16.33 -2.44 -8.49
CA LEU A 86 -17.51 -3.27 -8.75
C LEU A 86 -17.25 -4.23 -9.93
N PRO A 87 -17.15 -5.56 -9.70
CA PRO A 87 -17.18 -6.24 -8.41
C PRO A 87 -15.88 -6.08 -7.62
N ALA A 88 -15.98 -6.13 -6.29
CA ALA A 88 -14.83 -6.01 -5.42
C ALA A 88 -13.99 -7.29 -5.45
N ALA A 89 -12.67 -7.17 -5.60
CA ALA A 89 -11.78 -8.31 -5.43
C ALA A 89 -11.87 -8.85 -4.00
N ARG A 90 -11.88 -10.18 -3.85
CA ARG A 90 -11.92 -10.81 -2.53
C ARG A 90 -10.61 -10.57 -1.79
N LEU A 91 -10.72 -10.22 -0.51
CA LEU A 91 -9.56 -10.20 0.38
C LEU A 91 -9.12 -11.64 0.64
N PRO A 92 -7.80 -11.91 0.78
CA PRO A 92 -7.34 -13.20 1.23
C PRO A 92 -7.89 -13.55 2.61
N GLU A 93 -8.34 -14.79 2.80
CA GLU A 93 -8.81 -15.29 4.08
C GLU A 93 -7.64 -15.71 4.97
N ALA A 94 -7.88 -15.76 6.28
CA ALA A 94 -6.94 -16.32 7.25
C ALA A 94 -6.83 -17.83 7.06
N ASN A 95 -5.93 -18.27 6.18
CA ASN A 95 -5.60 -19.68 6.00
C ASN A 95 -4.14 -19.92 6.39
N VAL A 96 -3.94 -20.40 7.62
CA VAL A 96 -2.61 -20.71 8.17
C VAL A 96 -2.31 -22.18 7.91
N ASN A 97 -1.76 -22.46 6.75
CA ASN A 97 -1.02 -23.72 6.55
C ASN A 97 0.35 -23.53 7.20
N GLY A 98 0.83 -24.48 8.00
CA GLY A 98 2.06 -24.41 8.82
C GLY A 98 3.40 -24.25 8.06
N GLN A 99 3.40 -23.59 6.90
CA GLN A 99 4.59 -23.12 6.20
C GLN A 99 5.33 -22.11 7.06
N SER A 100 6.65 -22.23 7.15
CA SER A 100 7.46 -21.30 7.95
C SER A 100 7.41 -19.88 7.38
N PRO A 101 7.53 -18.84 8.23
CA PRO A 101 7.60 -17.45 7.79
C PRO A 101 8.68 -17.21 6.72
N ASP A 102 9.83 -17.86 6.83
CA ASP A 102 10.94 -17.73 5.87
C ASP A 102 10.58 -18.27 4.49
N ALA A 103 9.89 -19.42 4.44
CA ALA A 103 9.44 -19.99 3.18
C ALA A 103 8.41 -19.10 2.48
N VAL A 104 7.49 -18.47 3.23
CA VAL A 104 6.52 -17.52 2.66
C VAL A 104 7.21 -16.28 2.07
N LEU A 105 8.21 -15.72 2.77
CA LEU A 105 8.98 -14.58 2.26
C LEU A 105 9.80 -14.95 1.02
N ALA A 106 10.42 -16.14 1.01
CA ALA A 106 11.17 -16.64 -0.13
C ALA A 106 10.28 -16.88 -1.36
N GLU A 107 9.03 -17.32 -1.16
CA GLU A 107 8.04 -17.53 -2.22
C GLU A 107 7.48 -16.21 -2.78
N LEU A 108 7.39 -15.16 -1.95
CA LEU A 108 6.88 -13.84 -2.37
C LEU A 108 7.81 -13.14 -3.38
N ILE A 109 9.12 -13.26 -3.20
CA ILE A 109 10.11 -12.55 -4.01
C ILE A 109 10.02 -12.84 -5.53
N PRO A 110 10.00 -14.11 -5.97
CA PRO A 110 9.96 -14.44 -7.40
C PRO A 110 8.60 -14.15 -8.05
N LEU A 111 7.55 -13.81 -7.28
CA LEU A 111 6.28 -13.39 -7.88
C LEU A 111 6.45 -12.12 -8.70
N LEU A 112 7.23 -11.16 -8.23
CA LEU A 112 7.45 -9.92 -8.97
C LEU A 112 8.43 -10.06 -10.16
N ASP A 113 8.87 -11.28 -10.48
CA ASP A 113 9.58 -11.58 -11.73
C ASP A 113 8.62 -11.92 -12.89
N ARG A 114 7.31 -11.98 -12.61
CA ARG A 114 6.26 -12.31 -13.59
C ARG A 114 5.12 -11.31 -13.51
N GLN A 115 4.51 -11.01 -14.64
CA GLN A 115 3.30 -10.19 -14.68
C GLN A 115 2.11 -10.95 -14.05
N GLN A 116 1.06 -10.19 -13.72
CA GLN A 116 -0.25 -10.70 -13.25
C GLN A 116 -0.19 -11.48 -11.92
N GLN A 117 0.79 -11.19 -11.06
CA GLN A 117 0.93 -11.85 -9.75
C GLN A 117 0.26 -11.10 -8.59
N VAL A 118 -0.73 -10.22 -8.87
CA VAL A 118 -1.44 -9.40 -7.88
C VAL A 118 -2.11 -10.25 -6.78
N ASN A 119 -2.94 -11.22 -7.17
CA ASN A 119 -3.66 -12.07 -6.21
C ASN A 119 -2.72 -13.05 -5.48
N PRO A 120 -1.75 -13.72 -6.15
CA PRO A 120 -0.70 -14.48 -5.49
C PRO A 120 0.07 -13.70 -4.42
N ALA A 121 0.53 -12.48 -4.73
CA ALA A 121 1.26 -11.63 -3.79
C ALA A 121 0.40 -11.28 -2.57
N ALA A 122 -0.86 -10.89 -2.79
CA ALA A 122 -1.82 -10.62 -1.71
C ALA A 122 -1.98 -11.82 -0.76
N ARG A 123 -2.11 -13.03 -1.30
CA ARG A 123 -2.27 -14.26 -0.50
C ARG A 123 -1.05 -14.56 0.36
N LEU A 124 0.17 -14.40 -0.15
CA LEU A 124 1.38 -14.66 0.63
C LEU A 124 1.56 -13.64 1.75
N VAL A 125 1.26 -12.36 1.50
CA VAL A 125 1.31 -11.34 2.56
C VAL A 125 0.30 -11.61 3.66
N ALA A 126 -0.95 -11.92 3.29
CA ALA A 126 -1.98 -12.29 4.26
C ALA A 126 -1.61 -13.57 5.03
N LYS A 127 -1.16 -14.61 4.33
CA LYS A 127 -0.72 -15.88 4.95
C LYS A 127 0.38 -15.66 5.97
N TYR A 128 1.39 -14.84 5.64
CA TYR A 128 2.47 -14.50 6.54
C TYR A 128 1.96 -13.85 7.83
N LEU A 129 1.11 -12.83 7.70
CA LEU A 129 0.64 -12.03 8.84
C LEU A 129 -0.38 -12.78 9.69
N TYR A 130 -1.33 -13.49 9.08
CA TYR A 130 -2.27 -14.36 9.80
C TYR A 130 -1.58 -15.55 10.47
N GLY A 131 -0.47 -16.02 9.90
CA GLY A 131 0.38 -17.05 10.51
C GLY A 131 1.27 -16.56 11.66
N GLY A 132 1.11 -15.32 12.13
CA GLY A 132 1.90 -14.75 13.22
C GLY A 132 3.32 -14.33 12.83
N GLY A 133 3.60 -14.18 11.54
CA GLY A 133 4.89 -13.68 11.06
C GLY A 133 5.15 -12.25 11.51
N GLU A 134 6.42 -11.93 11.76
CA GLU A 134 6.83 -10.61 12.26
C GLU A 134 6.57 -9.50 11.23
N PRO A 135 5.70 -8.52 11.49
CA PRO A 135 5.30 -7.53 10.47
C PRO A 135 6.44 -6.69 9.91
N LYS A 136 7.46 -6.39 10.73
CA LYS A 136 8.63 -5.62 10.28
C LYS A 136 9.46 -6.36 9.23
N ARG A 137 9.51 -7.70 9.29
CA ARG A 137 10.15 -8.53 8.25
C ARG A 137 9.35 -8.51 6.95
N MET A 138 8.01 -8.51 7.03
CA MET A 138 7.15 -8.34 5.85
C MET A 138 7.33 -6.94 5.22
N GLN A 139 7.28 -5.87 6.02
CA GLN A 139 7.53 -4.50 5.55
C GLN A 139 8.93 -4.38 4.91
N ALA A 140 9.96 -4.93 5.53
CA ALA A 140 11.31 -4.95 4.95
C ALA A 140 11.36 -5.72 3.62
N THR A 141 10.58 -6.79 3.48
CA THR A 141 10.51 -7.57 2.23
C THR A 141 9.79 -6.79 1.13
N LEU A 142 8.65 -6.17 1.42
CA LEU A 142 7.96 -5.27 0.47
C LEU A 142 8.82 -4.07 0.08
N GLY A 143 9.59 -3.51 1.01
CA GLY A 143 10.56 -2.44 0.73
C GLY A 143 11.69 -2.89 -0.19
N LYS A 144 12.25 -4.09 0.01
CA LYS A 144 13.24 -4.69 -0.90
C LYS A 144 12.66 -4.89 -2.30
N LEU A 145 11.42 -5.35 -2.38
CA LEU A 145 10.72 -5.55 -3.66
C LEU A 145 10.48 -4.24 -4.39
N LEU A 146 10.02 -3.19 -3.71
CA LEU A 146 9.93 -1.84 -4.26
C LEU A 146 11.27 -1.36 -4.83
N LEU A 147 12.35 -1.47 -4.05
CA LEU A 147 13.67 -0.96 -4.43
C LEU A 147 14.35 -1.79 -5.54
N ARG A 148 13.89 -3.02 -5.78
CA ARG A 148 14.36 -3.86 -6.88
C ARG A 148 13.82 -3.41 -8.24
N GLU A 149 12.63 -2.81 -8.24
CA GLU A 149 11.96 -2.33 -9.45
C GLU A 149 12.35 -0.88 -9.79
N ASP A 150 11.98 -0.43 -10.99
CA ASP A 150 12.05 0.96 -11.40
C ASP A 150 10.99 1.79 -10.68
N ARG A 151 11.20 1.99 -9.38
CA ARG A 151 10.28 2.73 -8.50
C ARG A 151 10.08 4.17 -8.96
N ASP A 152 8.81 4.52 -9.16
CA ASP A 152 8.36 5.90 -9.38
C ASP A 152 7.81 6.51 -8.07
N PHE A 153 7.32 7.74 -8.13
CA PHE A 153 6.78 8.38 -6.93
C PHE A 153 5.50 7.69 -6.43
N HIS A 154 4.67 7.12 -7.32
CA HIS A 154 3.42 6.45 -6.96
C HIS A 154 3.67 5.18 -6.14
N THR A 155 4.56 4.30 -6.62
CA THR A 155 4.94 3.06 -5.93
C THR A 155 5.57 3.34 -4.57
N ILE A 156 6.39 4.39 -4.45
CA ILE A 156 6.93 4.85 -3.16
C ILE A 156 5.81 5.32 -2.23
N GLN A 157 4.93 6.21 -2.70
CA GLN A 157 3.84 6.76 -1.91
C GLN A 157 2.88 5.67 -1.42
N SER A 158 2.56 4.69 -2.29
CA SER A 158 1.71 3.54 -1.97
C SER A 158 2.26 2.72 -0.81
N VAL A 159 3.54 2.34 -0.89
CA VAL A 159 4.19 1.50 0.13
C VAL A 159 4.41 2.30 1.42
N GLU A 160 4.84 3.56 1.36
CA GLU A 160 5.03 4.40 2.55
C GLU A 160 3.72 4.65 3.29
N ALA A 161 2.66 5.02 2.57
CA ALA A 161 1.33 5.22 3.15
C ALA A 161 0.82 3.92 3.80
N ALA A 162 0.99 2.78 3.12
CA ALA A 162 0.61 1.49 3.68
C ALA A 162 1.38 1.15 4.96
N PHE A 163 2.69 1.40 5.02
CA PHE A 163 3.48 1.15 6.23
C PHE A 163 3.06 2.07 7.38
N ARG A 164 2.79 3.34 7.07
CA ARG A 164 2.32 4.32 8.05
C ARG A 164 0.98 3.92 8.65
N VAL A 165 0.02 3.57 7.80
CA VAL A 165 -1.34 3.19 8.21
C VAL A 165 -1.32 1.84 8.92
N TYR A 166 -0.47 0.89 8.48
CA TYR A 166 -0.27 -0.37 9.20
C TYR A 166 0.20 -0.15 10.63
N ASP A 167 1.18 0.73 10.84
CA ASP A 167 1.70 1.02 12.18
C ASP A 167 0.64 1.68 13.08
N LEU A 168 -0.30 2.45 12.51
CA LEU A 168 -1.43 3.03 13.24
C LEU A 168 -2.51 2.00 13.58
N LEU A 169 -2.75 1.03 12.71
CA LEU A 169 -3.74 -0.05 12.92
C LEU A 169 -3.16 -1.26 13.65
N ARG A 170 -1.92 -1.20 14.15
CA ARG A 170 -1.24 -2.38 14.72
C ARG A 170 -2.08 -3.03 15.82
N GLY A 171 -2.26 -4.35 15.71
CA GLY A 171 -3.07 -5.14 16.63
C GLY A 171 -4.55 -5.24 16.23
N GLN A 172 -5.00 -4.47 15.24
CA GLN A 172 -6.33 -4.58 14.66
C GLN A 172 -6.31 -5.54 13.46
N PRO A 173 -7.37 -6.36 13.25
CA PRO A 173 -7.49 -7.24 12.09
C PRO A 173 -7.32 -6.52 10.74
N GLU A 174 -7.73 -5.26 10.68
CA GLU A 174 -7.71 -4.36 9.52
C GLU A 174 -6.29 -4.07 9.02
N ALA A 175 -5.28 -4.13 9.89
CA ALA A 175 -3.90 -3.81 9.54
C ALA A 175 -3.38 -4.69 8.38
N VAL A 176 -3.76 -5.97 8.36
CA VAL A 176 -3.37 -6.92 7.29
C VAL A 176 -3.79 -6.41 5.92
N ASN A 177 -4.99 -5.84 5.81
CA ASN A 177 -5.54 -5.35 4.54
C ASN A 177 -4.67 -4.25 3.92
N VAL A 178 -4.01 -3.45 4.75
CA VAL A 178 -3.16 -2.34 4.31
C VAL A 178 -1.85 -2.85 3.70
N LEU A 179 -1.24 -3.88 4.28
CA LEU A 179 -0.06 -4.50 3.66
C LEU A 179 -0.43 -5.36 2.44
N VAL A 180 -1.64 -5.93 2.42
CA VAL A 180 -2.21 -6.54 1.22
C VAL A 180 -2.36 -5.51 0.10
N ALA A 181 -2.86 -4.30 0.39
CA ALA A 181 -2.95 -3.21 -0.59
C ALA A 181 -1.58 -2.87 -1.19
N ALA A 182 -0.55 -2.70 -0.36
CA ALA A 182 0.81 -2.44 -0.83
C ALA A 182 1.34 -3.53 -1.75
N ALA A 183 1.18 -4.79 -1.36
CA ALA A 183 1.64 -5.94 -2.15
C ALA A 183 0.91 -6.05 -3.49
N ARG A 184 -0.40 -5.79 -3.50
CA ARG A 184 -1.20 -5.78 -4.72
C ARG A 184 -0.77 -4.68 -5.67
N TYR A 185 -0.59 -3.46 -5.14
CA TYR A 185 -0.16 -2.32 -5.94
C TYR A 185 1.22 -2.58 -6.56
N LEU A 186 2.20 -3.03 -5.76
CA LEU A 186 3.53 -3.40 -6.27
C LEU A 186 3.45 -4.47 -7.37
N ALA A 187 2.72 -5.55 -7.12
CA ALA A 187 2.58 -6.65 -8.09
C ALA A 187 1.80 -6.25 -9.36
N ALA A 188 0.93 -5.23 -9.30
CA ALA A 188 0.28 -4.68 -10.49
C ALA A 188 1.25 -3.85 -11.35
N HIS A 189 2.32 -3.33 -10.76
CA HIS A 189 3.33 -2.47 -11.40
C HIS A 189 4.67 -3.19 -11.60
N SER A 190 4.69 -4.51 -11.48
CA SER A 190 5.91 -5.34 -11.60
C SER A 190 5.68 -6.55 -12.52
N PRO A 191 6.74 -7.09 -13.15
CA PRO A 191 8.11 -6.57 -13.18
C PRO A 191 8.25 -5.30 -14.03
N THR A 192 9.19 -4.46 -13.64
CA THR A 192 9.76 -3.40 -14.49
C THR A 192 10.98 -3.92 -15.25
N VAL A 193 11.63 -3.07 -16.06
CA VAL A 193 12.91 -3.43 -16.70
C VAL A 193 14.10 -3.37 -15.74
N ARG A 194 13.92 -2.79 -14.55
CA ARG A 194 14.91 -2.68 -13.45
C ARG A 194 16.17 -1.90 -13.84
N ALA A 195 16.04 -0.92 -14.72
CA ALA A 195 17.12 -0.04 -15.17
C ALA A 195 17.73 0.80 -14.03
N GLN A 196 16.93 1.20 -13.02
CA GLN A 196 17.42 1.95 -11.86
C GLN A 196 18.47 1.15 -11.07
N GLY A 197 18.35 -0.18 -11.01
CA GLY A 197 19.32 -1.05 -10.35
C GLY A 197 20.73 -0.88 -10.92
N GLN A 198 20.85 -0.81 -12.24
CA GLN A 198 22.12 -0.54 -12.92
C GLN A 198 22.68 0.84 -12.53
N THR A 199 21.82 1.86 -12.47
CA THR A 199 22.22 3.22 -12.07
C THR A 199 22.80 3.23 -10.65
N TYR A 200 22.15 2.55 -9.70
CA TYR A 200 22.65 2.47 -8.32
C TYR A 200 23.97 1.71 -8.23
N GLN A 201 24.12 0.61 -8.97
CA GLN A 201 25.38 -0.15 -9.03
C GLN A 201 26.52 0.69 -9.60
N ILE A 202 26.28 1.42 -10.69
CA ILE A 202 27.26 2.33 -11.28
C ILE A 202 27.66 3.43 -10.28
N ALA A 203 26.68 4.06 -9.63
CA ALA A 203 26.94 5.08 -8.61
C ALA A 203 27.76 4.54 -7.43
N GLN A 204 27.45 3.32 -6.95
CA GLN A 204 28.20 2.67 -5.88
C GLN A 204 29.64 2.33 -6.30
N ARG A 205 29.83 1.85 -7.52
CA ARG A 205 31.15 1.56 -8.10
C ARG A 205 32.00 2.82 -8.22
N LEU A 206 31.44 3.89 -8.79
CA LEU A 206 32.08 5.21 -8.85
C LEU A 206 32.46 5.73 -7.45
N HIS A 207 31.56 5.60 -6.48
CA HIS A 207 31.82 6.00 -5.09
C HIS A 207 32.99 5.21 -4.45
N ARG A 208 33.21 3.96 -4.88
CA ARG A 208 34.34 3.12 -4.43
C ARG A 208 35.63 3.36 -5.22
N GLY A 209 35.61 4.23 -6.24
CA GLY A 209 36.77 4.53 -7.08
C GLY A 209 36.96 3.59 -8.27
N ASP A 210 35.95 2.80 -8.65
CA ASP A 210 36.01 1.97 -9.85
C ASP A 210 36.01 2.85 -11.11
N ASN A 211 36.87 2.51 -12.08
CA ASN A 211 36.81 3.11 -13.42
C ASN A 211 35.67 2.47 -14.23
N LEU A 212 34.87 3.31 -14.90
CA LEU A 212 33.79 2.83 -15.79
C LEU A 212 34.29 2.43 -17.18
N PHE A 213 35.48 2.89 -17.55
CA PHE A 213 36.14 2.57 -18.81
C PHE A 213 37.60 2.24 -18.52
N ILE A 214 38.16 1.30 -19.28
CA ILE A 214 39.59 1.02 -19.36
C ILE A 214 40.04 1.70 -20.66
N GLU A 215 41.06 2.56 -20.61
CA GLU A 215 41.71 3.12 -21.81
C GLU A 215 42.40 2.04 -22.66
#